data_AF-A0A7W0PX73-F1
#
_entry.id   AF-A0A7W0PX73-F1
#
_cell.length_a   1.000
_cell.length_b   1.000
_cell.length_c   1.000
_cell.angle_alpha   90.00
_cell.angle_beta   90.00
_cell.angle_gamma   90.00
#
_symmetry.space_group_name_H-M   'P 1'
#
loop_
_entity.id
_entity.type
_entity.pdbx_description
1 polymer ?
#
loop_
_entity_poly.entity_id
_entity_poly.type
_entity_poly.pdbx_seq_one_letter_code
_entity_poly.pdbx_strand_id
1 'polypeptide(L)'
;MTTMETTSYRIENAGSPLWFGGRPSGWGDVVRGVRPGEGCSAAAMIDAAGLAWTVEQHPLEAVLGDRGGGEPRRVPVPRVVANMRSDTSAVLGVVGEGYEPLQNRAAFAFCDAITDSGEAHWLGAGETRGGARVHALML
;
A
#
# COMPACT_ATOMS: atom_id res chain seq x y z
N MET A 1 -10.60 29.62 40.07
CA MET A 1 -11.10 28.56 39.18
C MET A 1 -11.22 29.18 37.80
N THR A 2 -10.18 29.04 36.98
CA THR A 2 -10.08 29.72 35.67
C THR A 2 -10.44 28.71 34.59
N THR A 3 -11.60 28.89 33.98
CA THR A 3 -12.04 28.13 32.81
C THR A 3 -11.14 28.50 31.63
N MET A 4 -10.40 27.52 31.09
CA MET A 4 -9.70 27.71 29.82
C MET A 4 -10.72 27.53 28.68
N GLU A 5 -11.02 28.61 27.96
CA GLU A 5 -11.75 28.54 26.70
C GLU A 5 -10.93 27.71 25.71
N THR A 6 -11.51 26.59 25.27
CA THR A 6 -10.95 25.78 24.19
C THR A 6 -11.27 26.48 22.88
N THR A 7 -10.27 27.11 22.27
CA THR A 7 -10.42 27.69 20.93
C THR A 7 -10.49 26.56 19.90
N SER A 8 -11.67 26.28 19.37
CA SER A 8 -11.84 25.37 18.23
C SER A 8 -11.61 26.15 16.93
N TYR A 9 -10.60 25.77 16.14
CA TYR A 9 -10.41 26.32 14.78
C TYR A 9 -11.14 25.43 13.77
N ARG A 10 -12.06 26.00 12.99
CA ARG A 10 -12.71 25.30 11.87
C ARG A 10 -11.75 25.21 10.68
N ILE A 11 -11.78 24.08 9.97
CA ILE A 11 -10.92 23.78 8.81
C ILE A 11 -11.03 24.86 7.71
N GLU A 12 -12.22 25.42 7.53
CA GLU A 12 -12.53 26.51 6.58
C GLU A 12 -11.79 27.84 6.85
N ASN A 13 -11.17 28.02 8.02
CA ASN A 13 -10.32 29.19 8.32
C ASN A 13 -8.81 28.95 8.07
N ALA A 14 -8.43 27.79 7.53
CA ALA A 14 -7.03 27.50 7.23
C ALA A 14 -6.56 28.28 5.98
N GLY A 15 -5.98 29.46 6.19
CA GLY A 15 -5.37 30.29 5.12
C GLY A 15 -4.04 29.75 4.56
N SER A 16 -3.62 28.55 4.96
CA SER A 16 -2.43 27.84 4.48
C SER A 16 -2.55 26.35 4.79
N PRO A 17 -1.96 25.46 3.96
CA PRO A 17 -1.95 24.03 4.26
C PRO A 17 -1.30 23.78 5.62
N LEU A 18 -1.95 22.96 6.46
CA LEU A 18 -1.58 22.64 7.84
C LEU A 18 -0.27 21.84 7.96
N TRP A 19 0.38 21.54 6.84
CA TRP A 19 1.61 20.76 6.80
C TRP A 19 2.85 21.67 6.70
N PHE A 20 3.45 21.96 7.87
CA PHE A 20 4.79 22.49 7.95
C PHE A 20 5.79 21.34 8.14
N GLY A 21 6.68 21.17 7.17
CA GLY A 21 7.86 20.31 7.31
C GLY A 21 8.14 19.52 6.04
N GLY A 22 9.40 19.40 5.65
CA GLY A 22 9.77 18.39 4.64
C GLY A 22 9.23 17.00 5.03
N ARG A 23 9.15 16.08 4.06
CA ARG A 23 8.83 14.67 4.33
C ARG A 23 9.57 14.22 5.60
N PRO A 24 8.91 13.55 6.57
CA PRO A 24 9.60 13.06 7.75
C PRO A 24 10.81 12.25 7.32
N SER A 25 11.99 12.55 7.87
CA SER A 25 13.21 11.81 7.55
C SER A 25 12.96 10.33 7.80
N GLY A 26 13.09 9.50 6.75
CA GLY A 26 12.73 8.07 6.76
C GLY A 26 11.58 7.68 5.84
N TRP A 27 10.78 8.63 5.35
CA TRP A 27 9.70 8.39 4.38
C TRP A 27 10.11 8.70 2.93
N GLY A 28 11.28 9.32 2.74
CA GLY A 28 11.80 9.74 1.43
C GLY A 28 11.99 8.60 0.43
N ASP A 29 12.38 7.42 0.92
CA ASP A 29 12.62 6.22 0.10
C ASP A 29 11.35 5.36 -0.09
N VAL A 30 10.33 5.60 0.73
CA VAL A 30 9.14 4.76 0.86
C VAL A 30 7.94 5.37 0.12
N VAL A 31 7.76 6.69 0.24
CA VAL A 31 6.62 7.40 -0.36
C VAL A 31 7.04 8.12 -1.63
N ARG A 32 6.48 7.65 -2.75
CA ARG A 32 6.51 8.36 -4.02
C ARG A 32 5.36 9.36 -4.00
N GLY A 33 5.67 10.57 -3.54
CA GLY A 33 4.70 11.67 -3.63
C GLY A 33 4.37 11.94 -5.09
N VAL A 34 3.10 11.74 -5.41
CA VAL A 34 2.51 12.14 -6.68
C VAL A 34 2.15 13.61 -6.50
N ARG A 35 2.57 14.49 -7.43
CA ARG A 35 2.02 15.85 -7.46
C ARG A 35 0.56 15.71 -7.89
N PRO A 36 -0.41 15.87 -6.99
CA PRO A 36 -1.80 15.71 -7.36
C PRO A 36 -2.17 16.90 -8.24
N GLY A 37 -2.65 16.63 -9.44
CA GLY A 37 -3.57 17.57 -10.08
C GLY A 37 -4.93 17.49 -9.36
N GLU A 38 -5.76 18.51 -9.52
CA GLU A 38 -7.15 18.47 -9.05
C GLU A 38 -7.87 17.21 -9.58
N GLY A 39 -8.62 16.51 -8.71
CA GLY A 39 -9.47 15.38 -9.10
C GLY A 39 -8.76 14.07 -9.48
N CYS A 40 -7.61 13.77 -8.87
CA CYS A 40 -6.94 12.48 -9.11
C CYS A 40 -7.73 11.32 -8.46
N SER A 41 -8.16 10.33 -9.24
CA SER A 41 -8.76 9.10 -8.70
C SER A 41 -7.73 8.25 -7.95
N ALA A 42 -8.20 7.39 -7.04
CA ALA A 42 -7.40 6.40 -6.34
C ALA A 42 -6.59 5.54 -7.30
N ALA A 43 -7.21 5.11 -8.40
CA ALA A 43 -6.54 4.32 -9.43
C ALA A 43 -5.39 5.10 -10.10
N ALA A 44 -5.63 6.36 -10.48
CA ALA A 44 -4.60 7.21 -11.09
C ALA A 44 -3.46 7.51 -10.11
N MET A 45 -3.78 7.68 -8.83
CA MET A 45 -2.79 7.91 -7.77
C MET A 45 -1.90 6.67 -7.56
N ILE A 46 -2.48 5.48 -7.45
CA ILE A 46 -1.75 4.21 -7.31
C ILE A 46 -0.81 3.99 -8.50
N ASP A 47 -1.24 4.37 -9.70
CA ASP A 47 -0.42 4.26 -10.92
C ASP A 47 0.76 5.21 -10.90
N ALA A 48 0.50 6.48 -10.57
CA ALA A 48 1.53 7.49 -10.47
C ALA A 48 2.55 7.17 -9.36
N ALA A 49 2.14 6.44 -8.32
CA ALA A 49 3.03 5.95 -7.26
C ALA A 49 3.84 4.70 -7.64
N GLY A 50 3.57 4.07 -8.79
CA GLY A 50 4.22 2.83 -9.22
C GLY A 50 3.76 1.59 -8.45
N LEU A 51 2.54 1.63 -7.89
CA LEU A 51 1.98 0.60 -7.01
C LEU A 51 0.87 -0.21 -7.71
N ALA A 52 0.75 -0.07 -9.03
CA ALA A 52 -0.26 -0.72 -9.84
C ALA A 52 -0.02 -2.23 -10.07
N TRP A 53 1.07 -2.77 -9.51
CA TRP A 53 1.35 -4.20 -9.53
C TRP A 53 0.23 -4.97 -8.82
N THR A 54 0.03 -6.21 -9.23
CA THR A 54 -0.97 -7.11 -8.66
C THR A 54 -0.31 -8.17 -7.80
N VAL A 55 -1.08 -8.71 -6.86
CA VAL A 55 -0.68 -9.89 -6.09
C VAL A 55 -1.21 -11.13 -6.80
N GLU A 56 -0.30 -12.01 -7.17
CA GLU A 56 -0.57 -13.31 -7.76
C GLU A 56 -0.36 -14.41 -6.72
N GLN A 57 -1.19 -15.45 -6.77
CA GLN A 57 -1.09 -16.60 -5.87
C GLN A 57 -0.50 -17.80 -6.59
N HIS A 58 0.58 -18.34 -6.03
CA HIS A 58 1.32 -19.45 -6.61
C HIS A 58 1.39 -20.64 -5.64
N PRO A 59 1.20 -21.89 -6.10
CA PRO A 59 1.40 -23.07 -5.25
C PRO A 59 2.82 -23.17 -4.70
N LEU A 60 2.95 -23.77 -3.51
CA LEU A 60 4.25 -23.94 -2.83
C LEU A 60 4.76 -25.38 -2.97
N GLU A 61 6.07 -25.53 -3.11
CA GLU A 61 6.77 -26.82 -3.08
C GLU A 61 7.85 -26.81 -2.01
N ALA A 62 7.89 -27.85 -1.18
CA ALA A 62 8.99 -28.11 -0.26
C ALA A 62 10.13 -28.80 -1.04
N VAL A 63 11.34 -28.26 -0.90
CA VAL A 63 12.56 -28.82 -1.49
C VAL A 63 13.28 -29.63 -0.42
N LEU A 64 13.24 -30.96 -0.55
CA LEU A 64 13.94 -31.87 0.35
C LEU A 64 15.30 -32.22 -0.26
N GLY A 65 16.36 -31.77 0.41
CA GLY A 65 17.73 -32.17 0.05
C GLY A 65 17.94 -33.66 0.29
N ASP A 66 18.73 -34.28 -0.59
CA ASP A 66 19.19 -35.64 -0.37
C ASP A 66 20.46 -35.64 0.50
N ARG A 67 20.50 -36.49 1.53
CA ARG A 67 21.69 -36.65 2.38
C ARG A 67 22.83 -37.38 1.66
N GLY A 68 22.52 -38.07 0.55
CA GLY A 68 23.48 -38.78 -0.30
C GLY A 68 24.05 -37.96 -1.47
N GLY A 69 23.66 -36.69 -1.63
CA GLY A 69 24.12 -35.83 -2.73
C GLY A 69 23.40 -36.03 -4.06
N GLY A 70 22.26 -36.73 -4.08
CA GLY A 70 21.37 -36.80 -5.24
C GLY A 70 20.56 -35.51 -5.48
N GLU A 71 19.80 -35.51 -6.58
CA GLU A 71 18.91 -34.39 -6.95
C GLU A 71 17.85 -34.14 -5.86
N PRO A 72 17.57 -32.87 -5.53
CA PRO A 72 16.59 -32.52 -4.51
C PRO A 72 15.18 -32.93 -4.95
N ARG A 73 14.43 -33.56 -4.04
CA ARG A 73 13.03 -33.94 -4.29
C ARG A 73 12.11 -32.75 -3.97
N ARG A 74 11.22 -32.42 -4.90
CA ARG A 74 10.17 -31.42 -4.71
C ARG A 74 8.85 -32.10 -4.30
N VAL A 75 8.22 -31.60 -3.24
CA VAL A 75 6.94 -32.11 -2.75
C VAL A 75 5.96 -30.95 -2.63
N PRO A 76 4.78 -31.00 -3.26
CA PRO A 76 3.79 -29.93 -3.16
C PRO A 76 3.31 -29.78 -1.72
N VAL A 77 3.18 -28.54 -1.24
CA VAL A 77 2.65 -28.21 0.07
C VAL A 77 1.15 -27.93 -0.07
N PRO A 78 0.27 -28.79 0.45
CA PRO A 78 -1.17 -28.65 0.22
C PRO A 78 -1.75 -27.49 1.04
N ARG A 79 -2.83 -26.89 0.52
CA ARG A 79 -3.69 -25.90 1.20
C ARG A 79 -3.06 -24.54 1.50
N VAL A 80 -1.90 -24.24 0.93
CA VAL A 80 -1.22 -22.95 1.07
C VAL A 80 -0.71 -22.43 -0.27
N VAL A 81 -0.67 -21.12 -0.41
CA VAL A 81 -0.18 -20.41 -1.59
C VAL A 81 0.74 -19.27 -1.19
N ALA A 82 1.72 -18.96 -2.05
CA ALA A 82 2.58 -17.80 -1.92
C ALA A 82 1.95 -16.61 -2.65
N ASN A 83 1.82 -15.48 -1.96
CA ASN A 83 1.47 -14.21 -2.56
C ASN A 83 2.74 -13.57 -3.12
N MET A 84 2.75 -13.29 -4.43
CA MET A 84 3.90 -12.73 -5.14
C MET A 84 3.48 -11.49 -5.91
N ARG A 85 4.37 -10.51 -6.02
CA ARG A 85 4.15 -9.36 -6.90
C ARG A 85 4.28 -9.77 -8.37
N SER A 86 3.36 -9.31 -9.21
CA SER A 86 3.40 -9.58 -10.66
C SER A 86 4.58 -8.93 -11.39
N ASP A 87 5.12 -7.82 -10.87
CA ASP A 87 6.17 -7.05 -11.54
C ASP A 87 7.60 -7.57 -11.26
N THR A 88 7.85 -8.05 -10.05
CA THR A 88 9.18 -8.38 -9.53
C THR A 88 9.29 -9.83 -9.11
N SER A 89 8.17 -10.56 -9.07
CA SER A 89 8.08 -11.89 -8.49
C SER A 89 8.56 -11.95 -7.03
N ALA A 90 8.58 -10.82 -6.31
CA ALA A 90 8.95 -10.79 -4.91
C ALA A 90 7.84 -11.46 -4.07
N VAL A 91 8.24 -12.38 -3.19
CA VAL A 91 7.31 -13.06 -2.27
C VAL A 91 6.92 -12.11 -1.14
N LEU A 92 5.63 -11.84 -1.00
CA LEU A 92 5.05 -10.98 0.02
C LEU A 92 4.69 -11.77 1.29
N GLY A 93 4.35 -13.05 1.14
CA GLY A 93 4.00 -13.93 2.25
C GLY A 93 3.30 -15.21 1.78
N VAL A 94 2.98 -16.08 2.74
CA VAL A 94 2.26 -17.34 2.51
C VAL A 94 0.92 -17.28 3.24
N VAL A 95 -0.14 -17.67 2.56
CA VAL A 95 -1.51 -17.72 3.09
C VAL A 95 -2.16 -19.07 2.78
N GLY A 96 -3.30 -19.35 3.41
CA GLY A 96 -4.12 -20.50 3.03
C GLY A 96 -4.75 -20.30 1.65
N GLU A 97 -5.02 -21.39 0.93
CA GLU A 97 -5.60 -21.35 -0.43
C GLU A 97 -6.99 -20.67 -0.51
N GLY A 98 -7.69 -20.53 0.61
CA GLY A 98 -9.01 -19.88 0.68
C GLY A 98 -8.97 -18.35 0.81
N TYR A 99 -7.79 -17.73 0.82
CA TYR A 99 -7.64 -16.28 0.87
C TYR A 99 -7.50 -15.70 -0.53
N GLU A 100 -8.17 -14.58 -0.81
CA GLU A 100 -8.00 -13.82 -2.05
C GLU A 100 -7.24 -12.51 -1.78
N PRO A 101 -6.25 -12.13 -2.60
CA PRO A 101 -5.54 -10.87 -2.39
C PRO A 101 -6.40 -9.65 -2.72
N LEU A 102 -6.47 -8.70 -1.79
CA LEU A 102 -7.00 -7.36 -2.06
C LEU A 102 -5.98 -6.56 -2.88
N GLN A 103 -6.30 -6.29 -4.14
CA GLN A 103 -5.41 -5.59 -5.07
C GLN A 103 -5.30 -4.10 -4.74
N ASN A 104 -4.11 -3.50 -4.94
CA ASN A 104 -3.83 -2.11 -4.54
C ASN A 104 -4.84 -1.10 -5.09
N ARG A 105 -5.26 -1.24 -6.36
CA ARG A 105 -6.30 -0.37 -6.95
C ARG A 105 -7.64 -0.47 -6.22
N ALA A 106 -8.07 -1.70 -5.92
CA ALA A 106 -9.32 -1.94 -5.22
C ALA A 106 -9.26 -1.50 -3.76
N ALA A 107 -8.09 -1.62 -3.11
CA ALA A 107 -7.88 -1.27 -1.71
C ALA A 107 -8.19 0.20 -1.40
N PHE A 108 -7.98 1.10 -2.37
CA PHE A 108 -8.19 2.55 -2.20
C PHE A 108 -9.34 3.11 -3.03
N ALA A 109 -10.05 2.28 -3.81
CA ALA A 109 -11.15 2.74 -4.68
C ALA A 109 -12.28 3.44 -3.90
N PHE A 110 -12.48 3.09 -2.62
CA PHE A 110 -13.49 3.76 -1.77
C PHE A 110 -13.19 5.25 -1.55
N CYS A 111 -11.94 5.68 -1.71
CA CYS A 111 -11.54 7.07 -1.54
C CYS A 111 -12.01 7.96 -2.69
N ASP A 112 -12.38 7.41 -3.85
CA ASP A 112 -12.85 8.19 -4.99
C ASP A 112 -14.06 9.05 -4.61
N ALA A 113 -15.00 8.50 -3.82
CA ALA A 113 -16.15 9.25 -3.33
C ALA A 113 -15.77 10.45 -2.43
N ILE A 114 -14.63 10.37 -1.74
CA ILE A 114 -14.12 11.42 -0.84
C ILE A 114 -13.38 12.49 -1.65
N THR A 115 -12.65 12.08 -2.69
CA THR A 115 -11.96 13.04 -3.57
C THR A 115 -12.92 13.76 -4.50
N ASP A 116 -13.98 13.09 -4.95
CA ASP A 116 -14.98 13.65 -5.84
C ASP A 116 -15.88 14.68 -5.15
N SER A 117 -16.07 14.60 -3.83
CA SER A 117 -16.77 15.63 -3.06
C SER A 117 -15.95 16.91 -2.90
N GLY A 118 -14.64 16.86 -3.21
CA GLY A 118 -13.70 17.97 -2.99
C GLY A 118 -13.33 18.15 -1.52
N GLU A 119 -13.78 17.28 -0.62
CA GLU A 119 -13.46 17.34 0.81
C GLU A 119 -12.05 16.87 1.12
N ALA A 120 -11.47 16.04 0.24
CA ALA A 120 -10.07 15.64 0.35
C ALA A 120 -9.39 15.54 -1.02
N HIS A 121 -8.06 15.59 -1.01
CA HIS A 121 -7.22 15.30 -2.17
C HIS A 121 -6.05 14.40 -1.77
N TRP A 122 -5.58 13.58 -2.71
CA TRP A 122 -4.40 12.76 -2.50
C TRP A 122 -3.16 13.63 -2.27
N LEU A 123 -2.25 13.17 -1.42
CA LEU A 123 -0.90 13.71 -1.27
C LEU A 123 0.18 12.77 -1.84
N GLY A 124 -0.14 11.48 -1.91
CA GLY A 124 0.72 10.45 -2.49
C GLY A 124 0.54 9.08 -1.84
N ALA A 125 1.31 8.11 -2.34
CA ALA A 125 1.33 6.75 -1.80
C ALA A 125 2.74 6.16 -1.80
N GLY A 126 2.88 5.05 -1.09
CA GLY A 126 4.14 4.36 -0.95
C GLY A 126 4.01 2.96 -0.39
N GLU A 127 5.06 2.17 -0.55
CA GLU A 127 5.15 0.82 0.00
C GLU A 127 6.29 0.68 0.99
N THR A 128 6.06 -0.06 2.08
CA THR A 128 7.14 -0.51 2.98
C THR A 128 7.27 -2.03 2.90
N ARG A 129 8.42 -2.54 3.38
CA ARG A 129 8.71 -3.99 3.41
C ARG A 129 8.58 -4.65 2.03
N GLY A 130 9.12 -3.99 1.00
CA GLY A 130 9.18 -4.54 -0.36
C GLY A 130 7.82 -4.73 -1.04
N GLY A 131 6.77 -4.02 -0.60
CA GLY A 131 5.41 -4.17 -1.14
C GLY A 131 4.45 -4.88 -0.20
N ALA A 132 4.94 -5.50 0.89
CA ALA A 132 4.07 -6.20 1.84
C ALA A 132 3.13 -5.26 2.62
N ARG A 133 3.38 -3.95 2.57
CA ARG A 133 2.49 -2.91 3.10
C ARG A 133 2.41 -1.75 2.13
N VAL A 134 1.19 -1.34 1.79
CA VAL A 134 0.91 -0.19 0.94
C VAL A 134 0.18 0.87 1.75
N HIS A 135 0.55 2.14 1.55
CA HIS A 135 0.05 3.29 2.29
C HIS A 135 -0.34 4.37 1.29
N ALA A 136 -1.40 5.10 1.59
CA ALA A 136 -1.80 6.28 0.84
C ALA A 136 -2.13 7.42 1.82
N LEU A 137 -1.84 8.65 1.41
CA LEU A 137 -2.04 9.86 2.21
C LEU A 137 -3.02 10.79 1.48
N MET A 138 -3.99 11.33 2.22
CA MET A 138 -4.98 12.30 1.76
C MET A 138 -5.04 13.47 2.75
N LEU A 139 -5.43 14.66 2.26
CA LEU A 139 -5.71 15.87 3.05
C LEU A 139 -7.08 16.41 2.71
#